data_AF-A0A952NVD0-F1
#
_entry.id   AF-A0A952NVD0-F1
#
_cell.length_a   1.000
_cell.length_b   1.000
_cell.length_c   1.000
_cell.angle_alpha   90.00
_cell.angle_beta   90.00
_cell.angle_gamma   90.00
#
_symmetry.space_group_name_H-M   'P 1'
#
loop_
_entity.id
_entity.type
_entity.pdbx_description
1 polymer ?
#
loop_
_entity_poly.entity_id
_entity_poly.type
_entity_poly.pdbx_seq_one_letter_code
_entity_poly.pdbx_strand_id
1 'polypeptide(L)'
;MLTKKVGALIGALLMIAGVGAVAADPSTSALFQEFLRRDKMRLTAEQGQAIQFLKDIKFATEDILELEILDADGRFVLRDRKDQICVGTPALVLLRCKNSMGLTTVTFQGDSD
;
A
#
# COMPACT_ATOMS: atom_id res chain seq x y z
N MET A 1 68.53 8.56 -37.07
CA MET A 1 67.82 9.78 -36.63
C MET A 1 66.65 9.30 -35.77
N LEU A 2 66.68 9.30 -34.42
CA LEU A 2 66.76 10.45 -33.48
C LEU A 2 65.74 11.53 -33.92
N THR A 3 64.69 11.92 -33.18
CA THR A 3 64.61 12.30 -31.75
C THR A 3 63.17 12.51 -31.27
N LYS A 4 62.97 12.33 -29.96
CA LYS A 4 61.97 12.87 -29.01
C LYS A 4 61.42 14.29 -29.29
N LYS A 5 60.15 14.51 -28.88
CA LYS A 5 59.56 15.65 -28.09
C LYS A 5 58.04 15.38 -28.00
N VAL A 6 57.42 14.99 -26.87
CA VAL A 6 57.18 15.64 -25.55
C VAL A 6 56.60 17.05 -25.64
N GLY A 7 55.37 17.21 -25.12
CA GLY A 7 54.66 18.47 -24.86
C GLY A 7 53.14 18.22 -24.82
N ALA A 8 52.56 17.71 -23.72
CA ALA A 8 52.14 18.45 -22.51
C ALA A 8 50.90 19.34 -22.74
N LEU A 9 49.75 18.87 -22.24
CA LEU A 9 48.57 19.61 -21.76
C LEU A 9 47.60 18.53 -21.25
N ILE A 10 47.76 18.02 -20.03
CA ILE A 10 47.14 18.56 -18.81
C ILE A 10 45.80 19.24 -19.14
N GLY A 11 44.72 18.48 -19.02
CA GLY A 11 43.37 18.98 -19.20
C GLY A 11 42.35 18.01 -18.67
N ALA A 12 41.84 18.32 -17.48
CA ALA A 12 40.61 17.80 -16.86
C ALA A 12 40.64 16.36 -16.30
N LEU A 13 41.14 16.27 -15.07
CA LEU A 13 40.40 15.75 -13.91
C LEU A 13 39.09 14.99 -14.25
N LEU A 14 39.18 13.67 -14.47
CA LEU A 14 38.06 12.75 -14.29
C LEU A 14 38.04 12.31 -12.81
N MET A 15 37.55 13.21 -11.97
CA MET A 15 36.99 12.91 -10.66
C MET A 15 35.59 13.52 -10.74
N ILE A 16 34.51 12.76 -10.71
CA ILE A 16 33.86 12.40 -9.45
C ILE A 16 33.22 11.02 -9.62
N ALA A 17 33.61 10.14 -8.70
CA ALA A 17 32.92 8.90 -8.40
C ALA A 17 31.43 9.17 -8.15
N GLY A 18 30.58 8.64 -9.05
CA GLY A 18 29.13 8.57 -8.88
C GLY A 18 28.67 7.13 -8.72
N VAL A 19 29.50 6.26 -8.14
CA VAL A 19 29.00 4.98 -7.63
C VAL A 19 28.27 5.34 -6.35
N GLY A 20 26.97 5.60 -6.47
CA GLY A 20 26.06 5.62 -5.33
C GLY A 20 26.01 4.23 -4.74
N ALA A 21 27.07 3.85 -4.02
CA ALA A 21 27.02 2.81 -3.04
C ALA A 21 25.97 3.28 -2.03
N VAL A 22 24.76 2.75 -2.16
CA VAL A 22 23.80 2.75 -1.08
C VAL A 22 24.49 2.02 0.06
N ALA A 23 25.12 2.77 0.94
CA ALA A 23 25.53 2.27 2.24
C ALA A 23 24.22 1.84 2.90
N ALA A 24 23.95 0.54 2.87
CA ALA A 24 22.92 -0.06 3.71
C ALA A 24 23.38 0.18 5.14
N ASP A 25 22.83 1.21 5.77
CA ASP A 25 23.07 1.52 7.17
C ASP A 25 22.62 0.30 8.00
N PRO A 26 23.55 -0.42 8.67
CA PRO A 26 23.23 -1.66 9.38
C PRO A 26 22.41 -1.44 10.66
N SER A 27 21.93 -0.21 10.91
CA SER A 27 21.28 0.17 12.17
C SER A 27 19.77 0.37 12.11
N THR A 28 19.13 0.23 10.94
CA THR A 28 17.66 0.26 10.89
C THR A 28 17.11 -1.09 11.37
N SER A 29 16.73 -1.14 12.65
CA SER A 29 16.01 -2.27 13.27
C SER A 29 14.98 -2.87 12.31
N ALA A 30 14.85 -4.20 12.28
CA ALA A 30 13.84 -4.87 11.44
C ALA A 30 12.43 -4.30 11.65
N LEU A 31 12.11 -3.87 12.88
CA LEU A 31 10.85 -3.19 13.20
C LEU A 31 10.73 -1.81 12.55
N PHE A 32 11.83 -1.07 12.44
CA PHE A 32 11.85 0.24 11.80
C PHE A 32 11.74 0.12 10.27
N GLN A 33 12.39 -0.87 9.66
CA GLN A 33 12.19 -1.16 8.23
C GLN A 33 10.75 -1.58 7.93
N GLU A 34 10.14 -2.39 8.81
CA GLU A 34 8.74 -2.77 8.71
C GLU A 34 7.81 -1.55 8.86
N PHE A 35 8.10 -0.65 9.80
CA PHE A 35 7.38 0.60 9.95
C PHE A 35 7.45 1.44 8.67
N LEU A 36 8.65 1.68 8.12
CA LEU A 36 8.82 2.44 6.88
C LEU A 36 8.13 1.77 5.69
N ARG A 37 8.12 0.43 5.64
CA ARG A 37 7.39 -0.33 4.63
C ARG A 37 5.89 -0.08 4.74
N ARG A 38 5.33 -0.09 5.96
CA ARG A 38 3.91 0.18 6.22
C ARG A 38 3.53 1.63 5.99
N ASP A 39 4.40 2.58 6.33
CA ASP A 39 4.18 4.01 6.12
C ASP A 39 4.08 4.35 4.62
N LYS A 40 4.85 3.67 3.78
CA LYS A 40 4.74 3.76 2.31
C LYS A 40 3.45 3.14 1.75
N MET A 41 2.75 2.31 2.52
CA MET A 41 1.45 1.71 2.15
C MET A 41 0.28 2.54 2.72
N ARG A 42 0.40 3.88 2.67
CA ARG A 42 -0.67 4.78 3.09
C ARG A 42 -1.93 4.54 2.26
N LEU A 43 -3.05 4.34 2.96
CA LEU A 43 -4.36 4.25 2.35
C LEU A 43 -4.73 5.58 1.69
N THR A 44 -5.42 5.49 0.56
CA THR A 44 -6.16 6.64 0.00
C THR A 44 -7.27 7.07 0.96
N ALA A 45 -7.83 8.28 0.76
CA ALA A 45 -8.90 8.78 1.63
C ALA A 45 -10.12 7.85 1.58
N GLU A 46 -10.46 7.36 0.39
CA GLU A 46 -11.59 6.48 0.11
C GLU A 46 -11.37 5.09 0.73
N GLN A 47 -10.16 4.54 0.62
CA GLN A 47 -9.80 3.31 1.32
C GLN A 47 -9.86 3.49 2.84
N GLY A 48 -9.43 4.65 3.35
CA GLY A 48 -9.55 4.99 4.76
C GLY A 48 -11.01 4.97 5.24
N GLN A 49 -11.92 5.55 4.45
CA GLN A 49 -13.36 5.53 4.74
C GLN A 49 -13.94 4.12 4.70
N ALA A 50 -13.60 3.31 3.68
CA ALA A 50 -14.03 1.91 3.60
C ALA A 50 -13.57 1.10 4.82
N ILE A 51 -12.30 1.24 5.22
CA ILE A 51 -11.76 0.56 6.40
C ILE A 51 -12.44 1.05 7.68
N GLN A 52 -12.72 2.34 7.80
CA GLN A 52 -13.43 2.87 8.96
C GLN A 52 -14.85 2.31 9.06
N PHE A 53 -15.60 2.33 7.95
CA PHE A 53 -16.93 1.72 7.87
C PHE A 53 -16.91 0.24 8.28
N LEU A 54 -15.95 -0.54 7.79
CA LEU A 54 -15.79 -1.95 8.16
C LEU A 54 -15.54 -2.13 9.66
N LYS A 55 -14.71 -1.28 10.28
CA LYS A 55 -14.49 -1.30 11.75
C LYS A 55 -15.76 -0.96 12.52
N ASP A 56 -16.54 -0.01 12.02
CA ASP A 56 -17.76 0.46 12.67
C ASP A 56 -18.81 -0.65 12.76
N ILE A 57 -18.91 -1.49 11.72
CA ILE A 57 -19.77 -2.70 11.70
C ILE A 57 -19.09 -3.96 12.27
N LYS A 58 -17.96 -3.81 12.96
CA LYS A 58 -17.19 -4.91 13.59
C LYS A 58 -16.74 -6.00 12.61
N PHE A 59 -16.48 -5.64 11.36
CA PHE A 59 -15.87 -6.54 10.39
C PHE A 59 -14.37 -6.72 10.71
N ALA A 60 -13.86 -7.96 10.61
CA ALA A 60 -12.46 -8.30 10.87
C ALA A 60 -11.56 -7.79 9.73
N THR A 61 -11.09 -6.55 9.83
CA THR A 61 -10.28 -5.90 8.79
C THR A 61 -8.93 -6.58 8.54
N GLU A 62 -8.42 -7.33 9.51
CA GLU A 62 -7.20 -8.14 9.42
C GLU A 62 -7.33 -9.33 8.46
N ASP A 63 -8.55 -9.75 8.16
CA ASP A 63 -8.84 -10.85 7.24
C ASP A 63 -9.02 -10.38 5.79
N ILE A 64 -8.95 -9.07 5.53
CA ILE A 64 -9.06 -8.52 4.17
C ILE A 64 -7.81 -8.91 3.38
N LEU A 65 -8.01 -9.58 2.25
CA LEU A 65 -6.95 -9.91 1.29
C LEU A 65 -6.88 -8.87 0.17
N GLU A 66 -8.03 -8.42 -0.31
CA GLU A 66 -8.15 -7.46 -1.40
C GLU A 66 -9.25 -6.44 -1.06
N LEU A 67 -9.01 -5.18 -1.39
CA LEU A 67 -9.95 -4.08 -1.27
C LEU A 67 -9.81 -3.17 -2.49
N GLU A 68 -10.91 -2.99 -3.22
CA GLU A 68 -10.99 -2.12 -4.38
C GLU A 68 -12.11 -1.10 -4.18
N ILE A 69 -11.79 0.16 -4.43
CA ILE A 69 -12.77 1.26 -4.42
C ILE A 69 -13.36 1.36 -5.83
N LEU A 70 -14.68 1.30 -5.91
CA LEU A 70 -15.43 1.26 -7.16
C LEU A 70 -15.76 2.66 -7.70
N ASP A 71 -15.96 3.63 -6.82
CA ASP A 71 -16.37 4.98 -7.18
C ASP A 71 -15.98 6.03 -6.12
N ALA A 72 -16.17 7.31 -6.47
CA ALA A 72 -15.88 8.45 -5.60
C ALA A 72 -16.84 8.56 -4.40
N ASP A 73 -17.97 7.86 -4.43
CA ASP A 73 -18.93 7.77 -3.31
C ASP A 73 -18.44 6.80 -2.22
N GLY A 74 -17.26 6.20 -2.41
CA GLY A 74 -16.64 5.28 -1.47
C GLY A 74 -17.28 3.91 -1.48
N ARG A 75 -18.03 3.53 -2.54
CA ARG A 75 -18.43 2.12 -2.71
C ARG A 75 -17.19 1.29 -2.94
N PHE A 76 -17.18 0.10 -2.37
CA PHE A 76 -16.02 -0.76 -2.43
C PHE A 76 -16.41 -2.23 -2.55
N VAL A 77 -15.50 -3.02 -3.08
CA VAL A 77 -15.54 -4.48 -3.05
C VAL A 77 -14.34 -4.99 -2.27
N LEU A 78 -14.53 -6.02 -1.47
CA LEU A 78 -13.45 -6.68 -0.74
C LEU A 78 -13.52 -8.19 -0.91
N ARG A 79 -12.37 -8.85 -0.81
CA ARG A 79 -12.26 -10.30 -0.58
C ARG A 79 -11.57 -10.56 0.75
N ASP A 80 -12.14 -11.42 1.57
CA ASP A 80 -11.53 -11.85 2.83
C ASP A 80 -10.82 -13.22 2.72
N ARG A 81 -10.18 -13.64 3.81
CA ARG A 81 -9.51 -14.95 3.92
C ARG A 81 -10.44 -16.16 3.88
N LYS A 82 -11.75 -15.97 4.03
CA LYS A 82 -12.77 -17.02 3.97
C LYS A 82 -13.35 -17.15 2.56
N ASP A 83 -12.74 -16.49 1.58
CA ASP A 83 -13.22 -16.41 0.20
C ASP A 83 -14.63 -15.80 0.11
N GLN A 84 -14.93 -14.88 1.03
CA GLN A 84 -16.14 -14.08 1.00
C GLN A 84 -15.89 -12.81 0.19
N ILE A 85 -16.76 -12.54 -0.78
CA ILE A 85 -16.76 -11.29 -1.53
C ILE A 85 -17.83 -10.38 -0.96
N CYS A 86 -17.45 -9.20 -0.49
CA CYS A 86 -18.41 -8.21 0.02
C CYS A 86 -18.41 -6.94 -0.80
N VAL A 87 -19.59 -6.36 -0.97
CA VAL A 87 -19.79 -5.03 -1.53
C VAL A 87 -20.27 -4.12 -0.41
N GLY A 88 -19.51 -3.08 -0.13
CA GLY A 88 -19.82 -2.06 0.85
C GLY A 88 -20.30 -0.78 0.20
N THR A 89 -21.26 -0.10 0.84
CA THR A 89 -21.73 1.22 0.45
C THR A 89 -21.88 2.06 1.73
N PRO A 90 -20.81 2.76 2.15
CA PRO A 90 -20.82 3.55 3.39
C PRO A 90 -21.97 4.56 3.47
N ALA A 91 -22.28 5.23 2.35
CA ALA A 91 -23.38 6.20 2.28
C ALA A 91 -24.77 5.58 2.56
N LEU A 92 -24.94 4.28 2.33
CA LEU A 92 -26.16 3.52 2.64
C LEU A 92 -25.99 2.64 3.88
N VAL A 93 -24.84 2.74 4.54
CA VAL A 93 -24.51 2.01 5.76
C VAL A 93 -24.71 0.50 5.60
N LEU A 94 -24.32 -0.01 4.42
CA LEU A 94 -24.66 -1.34 3.94
C LEU A 94 -23.41 -2.13 3.59
N LEU A 95 -23.30 -3.35 4.13
CA LEU A 95 -22.36 -4.36 3.68
C LEU A 95 -23.12 -5.60 3.23
N ARG A 96 -22.95 -6.01 1.97
CA ARG A 96 -23.53 -7.25 1.44
C ARG A 96 -22.40 -8.20 1.07
N CYS A 97 -22.40 -9.39 1.64
CA CYS A 97 -21.38 -10.39 1.40
C CYS A 97 -21.95 -11.66 0.77
N LYS A 98 -21.15 -12.31 -0.08
CA LYS A 98 -21.46 -13.60 -0.68
C LYS A 98 -20.30 -14.56 -0.46
N ASN A 99 -20.58 -15.74 0.08
CA ASN A 99 -19.56 -16.79 0.26
C ASN A 99 -19.44 -17.67 -0.99
N SER A 100 -18.48 -18.59 -0.97
CA SER A 100 -18.22 -19.56 -2.05
C SER A 100 -19.41 -20.48 -2.38
N MET A 101 -20.33 -20.72 -1.42
CA MET A 101 -21.58 -21.47 -1.64
C MET A 101 -22.70 -20.60 -2.24
N GLY A 102 -22.47 -19.30 -2.40
CA GLY A 102 -23.43 -18.35 -2.93
C GLY A 102 -24.44 -17.81 -1.92
N LEU A 103 -24.31 -18.13 -0.63
CA LEU A 103 -25.16 -17.57 0.43
C LEU A 103 -24.84 -16.09 0.61
N THR A 104 -25.90 -15.28 0.71
CA THR A 104 -25.79 -13.83 0.86
C THR A 104 -26.09 -13.42 2.30
N THR A 105 -25.18 -12.67 2.92
CA THR A 105 -25.41 -12.01 4.21
C THR A 105 -25.46 -10.50 3.99
N VAL A 106 -26.31 -9.83 4.75
CA VAL A 106 -26.48 -8.38 4.68
C VAL A 106 -26.36 -7.81 6.09
N THR A 107 -25.45 -6.87 6.26
CA THR A 107 -25.23 -6.15 7.51
C THR A 107 -25.57 -4.69 7.29
N PHE A 108 -26.36 -4.14 8.21
CA PHE A 108 -26.69 -2.72 8.28
C PHE A 108 -26.21 -2.21 9.63
N GLN A 109 -25.67 -1.00 9.66
CA GLN A 109 -25.57 -0.25 10.93
C GLN A 109 -26.89 0.51 11.08
N GLY A 110 -27.86 -0.14 11.72
CA GLY A 110 -29.06 0.52 12.21
C GLY A 110 -28.92 0.66 13.72
N ASP A 111 -29.16 1.87 14.23
CA ASP A 111 -29.22 2.21 15.66
C ASP A 111 -29.96 1.08 16.40
N SER A 112 -29.19 0.22 17.07
CA SER A 112 -29.73 -0.77 17.98
C SER A 112 -29.48 -0.18 19.36
N ASP A 113 -30.45 0.62 19.79
CA ASP A 113 -30.61 1.10 21.18
C ASP A 113 -30.34 -0.03 22.19
#